data_AF-R7S3R9-F1
#
_entry.id   AF-R7S3R9-F1
#
_cell.length_a   1.000
_cell.length_b   1.000
_cell.length_c   1.000
_cell.angle_alpha   90.00
_cell.angle_beta   90.00
_cell.angle_gamma   90.00
#
_symmetry.space_group_name_H-M   'P 1'
#
loop_
_entity.id
_entity.type
_entity.pdbx_description
1 polymer ?
#
loop_
_entity_poly.entity_id
_entity_poly.type
_entity_poly.pdbx_seq_one_letter_code
_entity_poly.pdbx_strand_id
1 'polypeptide(L)'
;IEHLAPEVFPSFASVLLGVYRPRLFLITTPSYTFNARFSPPAGSEGYTGEERPGTWQDPTNRTSRWFRHPDHKFEWTIEEFHDYCTSVGNRFGYTVVIGGVGRSVEPDPWGRDKALGFASQTALFRRINPTEQMSNVPDAMSRCSHKLRATHVHGAHPRAGYPLPLARIATVVRDAMESVEEDSMRIDELWRFRRVSLACGGWVEMLLAAV
;
A
#
# COMPACT_ATOMS: atom_id res chain seq x y z
N ILE A 1 1.81 -4.48 -4.68
CA ILE A 1 1.51 -5.28 -5.91
C ILE A 1 0.18 -6.04 -5.79
N GLU A 2 -0.19 -6.47 -4.60
CA GLU A 2 -1.39 -7.19 -4.16
C GLU A 2 -2.73 -6.56 -4.57
N HIS A 3 -2.78 -5.26 -4.87
CA HIS A 3 -3.99 -4.58 -5.33
C HIS A 3 -4.22 -4.67 -6.85
N LEU A 4 -3.26 -5.21 -7.61
CA LEU A 4 -3.39 -5.30 -9.07
C LEU A 4 -4.43 -6.33 -9.46
N ALA A 5 -5.38 -5.91 -10.30
CA ALA A 5 -6.39 -6.79 -10.86
C ALA A 5 -5.74 -7.94 -11.66
N PRO A 6 -6.34 -9.15 -11.69
CA PRO A 6 -5.77 -10.31 -12.36
C PRO A 6 -5.43 -10.09 -13.84
N GLU A 7 -6.18 -9.25 -14.55
CA GLU A 7 -5.97 -8.90 -15.95
C GLU A 7 -4.81 -7.89 -16.16
N VAL A 8 -4.45 -7.13 -15.12
CA VAL A 8 -3.35 -6.15 -15.16
C VAL A 8 -2.04 -6.76 -14.67
N PHE A 9 -2.11 -7.65 -13.68
CA PHE A 9 -0.95 -8.24 -13.01
C PHE A 9 0.10 -8.87 -13.97
N PRO A 10 -0.27 -9.61 -15.05
CA PRO A 10 0.71 -10.19 -15.98
C PRO A 10 1.60 -9.16 -16.68
N SER A 11 1.12 -7.93 -16.85
CA SER A 11 1.85 -6.85 -17.51
C SER A 11 2.79 -6.10 -16.56
N PHE A 12 2.59 -6.21 -15.25
CA PHE A 12 3.29 -5.43 -14.23
C PHE A 12 4.82 -5.51 -14.35
N ALA A 13 5.37 -6.72 -14.33
CA ALA A 13 6.82 -6.94 -14.40
C ALA A 13 7.39 -6.56 -15.77
N SER A 14 6.66 -6.87 -16.85
CA SER A 14 7.09 -6.57 -18.23
C SER A 14 7.23 -5.06 -18.46
N VAL A 15 6.29 -4.25 -17.94
CA VAL A 15 6.36 -2.80 -18.05
C VAL A 15 7.47 -2.25 -17.16
N LEU A 16 7.50 -2.59 -15.87
CA LEU A 16 8.45 -1.98 -14.94
C LEU A 16 9.90 -2.42 -15.20
N LEU A 17 10.15 -3.72 -15.38
CA LEU A 17 11.50 -4.27 -15.49
C LEU A 17 11.94 -4.50 -16.94
N GLY A 18 11.01 -4.59 -17.88
CA GLY A 18 11.29 -4.72 -19.31
C GLY A 18 11.35 -3.38 -20.05
N VAL A 19 10.35 -2.51 -19.87
CA VAL A 19 10.27 -1.21 -20.57
C VAL A 19 11.02 -0.12 -19.80
N TYR A 20 10.66 0.13 -18.53
CA TYR A 20 11.31 1.21 -17.77
C TYR A 20 12.73 0.86 -17.32
N ARG A 21 13.02 -0.43 -17.12
CA ARG A 21 14.37 -0.96 -16.78
C ARG A 21 15.11 -0.13 -15.71
N PRO A 22 14.53 0.15 -14.54
CA PRO A 22 15.20 0.95 -13.52
C PRO A 22 16.48 0.24 -13.03
N ARG A 23 17.47 1.01 -12.55
CA ARG A 23 18.70 0.44 -11.98
C ARG A 23 18.41 -0.37 -10.69
N LEU A 24 17.49 0.15 -9.88
CA LEU A 24 17.02 -0.44 -8.64
C LEU A 24 15.50 -0.44 -8.65
N PHE A 25 14.89 -1.53 -8.22
CA PHE A 25 13.46 -1.61 -8.01
C PHE A 25 13.18 -2.30 -6.67
N LEU A 26 12.47 -1.61 -5.79
CA LEU A 26 12.05 -2.14 -4.51
C LEU A 26 10.55 -2.42 -4.58
N ILE A 27 10.17 -3.62 -4.20
CA ILE A 27 8.77 -4.03 -4.09
C ILE A 27 8.50 -4.54 -2.69
N THR A 28 7.30 -4.24 -2.20
CA THR A 28 6.76 -4.77 -0.95
C THR A 28 5.41 -5.41 -1.21
N THR A 29 5.07 -6.41 -0.40
CA THR A 29 3.76 -7.06 -0.39
C THR A 29 3.50 -7.67 0.99
N PRO A 30 2.24 -7.78 1.43
CA PRO A 30 1.85 -8.57 2.59
C PRO A 30 2.42 -10.00 2.58
N SER A 31 2.83 -10.51 3.74
CA SER A 31 3.10 -11.94 3.95
C SER A 31 1.86 -12.67 4.42
N TYR A 32 1.26 -13.51 3.56
CA TYR A 32 0.15 -14.36 3.96
C TYR A 32 0.54 -15.32 5.09
N THR A 33 1.78 -15.84 5.06
CA THR A 33 2.33 -16.73 6.10
C THR A 33 2.26 -16.08 7.48
N PHE A 34 2.53 -14.77 7.56
CA PHE A 34 2.50 -14.04 8.84
C PHE A 34 1.09 -13.88 9.43
N ASN A 35 0.03 -13.94 8.61
CA ASN A 35 -1.35 -13.78 9.10
C ASN A 35 -1.71 -14.84 10.16
N ALA A 36 -1.08 -16.02 10.10
CA ALA A 36 -1.29 -17.09 11.09
C ALA A 36 -0.92 -16.66 12.51
N ARG A 37 -0.12 -15.61 12.72
CA ARG A 37 0.14 -15.04 14.05
C ARG A 37 -1.13 -14.65 14.80
N PHE A 38 -2.13 -14.17 14.08
CA PHE A 38 -3.36 -13.63 14.65
C PHE A 38 -4.46 -14.69 14.82
N SER A 39 -4.14 -15.96 14.60
CA SER A 39 -5.11 -17.05 14.71
C SER A 39 -4.47 -18.29 15.34
N PRO A 40 -5.20 -19.02 16.20
CA PRO A 40 -4.74 -20.29 16.72
C PRO A 40 -4.47 -21.32 15.59
N PRO A 41 -3.53 -22.25 15.79
CA PRO A 41 -3.39 -23.43 14.94
C PRO A 41 -4.71 -24.21 14.87
N ALA A 42 -4.99 -24.80 13.71
CA ALA A 42 -6.13 -25.69 13.55
C ALA A 42 -6.07 -26.84 14.57
N GLY A 43 -7.19 -27.11 15.25
CA GLY A 43 -7.27 -28.13 16.30
C GLY A 43 -6.88 -27.65 17.70
N SER A 44 -6.61 -26.36 17.90
CA SER A 44 -6.51 -25.80 19.26
C SER A 44 -7.86 -25.91 19.97
N GLU A 45 -7.85 -26.22 21.28
CA GLU A 45 -9.07 -26.33 22.07
C GLU A 45 -9.94 -25.07 21.96
N GLY A 46 -11.22 -25.25 21.61
CA GLY A 46 -12.17 -24.14 21.46
C GLY A 46 -12.07 -23.35 20.15
N TYR A 47 -11.16 -23.70 19.22
CA TYR A 47 -11.03 -23.02 17.92
C TYR A 47 -11.46 -23.91 16.76
N THR A 48 -12.56 -23.54 16.10
CA THR A 48 -13.13 -24.28 14.95
C THR A 48 -12.40 -24.03 13.62
N GLY A 49 -11.49 -23.05 13.56
CA GLY A 49 -10.79 -22.67 12.33
C GLY A 49 -11.46 -21.53 11.53
N GLU A 50 -12.66 -21.12 11.93
CA GLU A 50 -13.49 -20.14 11.23
C GLU A 50 -13.37 -18.71 11.76
N GLU A 51 -12.98 -18.54 13.03
CA GLU A 51 -12.84 -17.22 13.64
C GLU A 51 -11.57 -16.52 13.16
N ARG A 52 -11.72 -15.60 12.21
CA ARG A 52 -10.62 -14.72 11.77
C ARG A 52 -11.02 -13.25 11.83
N PRO A 53 -11.19 -12.68 13.04
CA PRO A 53 -11.59 -11.29 13.20
C PRO A 53 -10.66 -10.35 12.43
N GLY A 54 -11.25 -9.38 11.72
CA GLY A 54 -10.46 -8.40 10.96
C GLY A 54 -9.77 -8.97 9.71
N THR A 55 -10.24 -10.10 9.18
CA THR A 55 -9.81 -10.62 7.88
C THR A 55 -11.00 -10.78 6.93
N TRP A 56 -10.71 -10.90 5.64
CA TRP A 56 -11.70 -11.02 4.58
C TRP A 56 -11.37 -12.23 3.73
N GLN A 57 -12.35 -13.09 3.48
CA GLN A 57 -12.18 -14.17 2.50
C GLN A 57 -11.73 -13.57 1.17
N ASP A 58 -10.82 -14.25 0.47
CA ASP A 58 -10.25 -13.84 -0.83
C ASP A 58 -11.32 -13.19 -1.72
N PRO A 59 -11.27 -11.85 -1.91
CA PRO A 59 -12.30 -11.10 -2.64
C PRO A 59 -12.42 -11.52 -4.12
N THR A 60 -11.43 -12.25 -4.63
CA THR A 60 -11.41 -12.75 -6.01
C THR A 60 -12.01 -14.16 -6.14
N ASN A 61 -12.34 -14.82 -5.02
CA ASN A 61 -12.82 -16.21 -4.95
C ASN A 61 -11.90 -17.23 -5.64
N ARG A 62 -10.60 -16.92 -5.79
CA ARG A 62 -9.63 -17.84 -6.41
C ARG A 62 -9.08 -18.84 -5.41
N THR A 63 -9.11 -18.50 -4.13
CA THR A 63 -8.63 -19.32 -3.03
C THR A 63 -9.63 -19.32 -1.88
N SER A 64 -9.49 -20.27 -0.96
CA SER A 64 -10.19 -20.27 0.33
C SER A 64 -9.44 -19.48 1.42
N ARG A 65 -8.47 -18.65 1.04
CA ARG A 65 -7.63 -17.88 1.96
C ARG A 65 -8.39 -16.68 2.52
N TRP A 66 -7.89 -16.17 3.64
CA TRP A 66 -8.40 -14.95 4.28
C TRP A 66 -7.30 -13.89 4.31
N PHE A 67 -7.58 -12.74 3.70
CA PHE A 67 -6.67 -11.62 3.52
C PHE A 67 -6.86 -10.58 4.63
N ARG A 68 -5.81 -9.77 4.86
CA ARG A 68 -5.81 -8.68 5.84
C ARG A 68 -6.51 -7.42 5.36
N HIS A 69 -7.00 -7.39 4.11
CA HIS A 69 -7.71 -6.24 3.56
C HIS A 69 -8.69 -6.67 2.45
N PRO A 70 -9.90 -6.10 2.38
CA PRO A 70 -10.93 -6.49 1.39
C PRO A 70 -10.60 -6.07 -0.04
N ASP A 71 -9.62 -5.18 -0.24
CA ASP A 71 -9.18 -4.75 -1.57
C ASP A 71 -7.94 -5.52 -2.08
N HIS A 72 -7.38 -6.44 -1.30
CA HIS A 72 -6.31 -7.30 -1.82
C HIS A 72 -6.88 -8.27 -2.86
N LYS A 73 -6.16 -8.43 -3.98
CA LYS A 73 -6.49 -9.40 -5.02
C LYS A 73 -5.79 -10.73 -4.76
N PHE A 74 -4.65 -10.72 -4.07
CA PHE A 74 -3.92 -11.90 -3.61
C PHE A 74 -3.06 -11.54 -2.39
N GLU A 75 -2.71 -12.53 -1.57
CA GLU A 75 -1.63 -12.43 -0.59
C GLU A 75 -0.73 -13.65 -0.71
N TRP A 76 0.57 -13.40 -0.89
CA TRP A 76 1.55 -14.45 -1.12
C TRP A 76 2.14 -15.00 0.16
N THR A 77 2.40 -16.30 0.19
CA THR A 77 3.30 -16.91 1.18
C THR A 77 4.74 -16.44 0.94
N ILE A 78 5.64 -16.84 1.84
CA ILE A 78 7.08 -16.58 1.71
C ILE A 78 7.62 -17.21 0.42
N GLU A 79 7.23 -18.45 0.16
CA GLU A 79 7.66 -19.25 -0.99
C GLU A 79 7.10 -18.66 -2.30
N GLU A 80 5.80 -18.34 -2.33
CA GLU A 80 5.16 -17.77 -3.53
C GLU A 80 5.80 -16.43 -3.93
N PHE A 81 6.10 -15.56 -2.96
CA PHE A 81 6.77 -14.29 -3.23
C PHE A 81 8.22 -14.49 -3.67
N HIS A 82 8.94 -15.43 -3.04
CA HIS A 82 10.30 -15.76 -3.39
C HIS A 82 10.41 -16.26 -4.83
N ASP A 83 9.55 -17.21 -5.21
CA ASP A 83 9.54 -17.83 -6.53
C ASP A 83 9.15 -16.82 -7.59
N TYR A 84 8.13 -15.99 -7.33
CA TYR A 84 7.75 -14.90 -8.23
C TYR A 84 8.91 -13.95 -8.46
N CYS A 85 9.55 -13.45 -7.40
CA CYS A 85 10.60 -12.46 -7.52
C CYS A 85 11.83 -13.03 -8.23
N THR A 86 12.24 -14.25 -7.90
CA THR A 86 13.38 -14.93 -8.53
C THR A 86 13.14 -15.17 -10.02
N SER A 87 11.95 -15.68 -10.38
CA SER A 87 11.55 -15.91 -11.77
C SER A 87 11.56 -14.61 -12.59
N VAL A 88 10.96 -13.54 -12.03
CA VAL A 88 10.92 -12.22 -12.67
C VAL A 88 12.32 -11.62 -12.80
N GLY A 89 13.17 -11.73 -11.76
CA GLY A 89 14.54 -11.23 -11.78
C GLY A 89 15.36 -11.87 -12.88
N ASN A 90 15.34 -13.21 -12.96
CA ASN A 90 16.01 -13.98 -14.01
C ASN A 90 15.51 -13.60 -15.40
N ARG A 91 14.19 -13.48 -15.57
CA ARG A 91 13.57 -13.15 -16.86
C ARG A 91 14.01 -11.78 -17.40
N PHE A 92 14.18 -10.79 -16.53
CA PHE A 92 14.43 -9.40 -16.95
C PHE A 92 15.88 -8.91 -16.71
N GLY A 93 16.78 -9.79 -16.28
CA GLY A 93 18.20 -9.46 -16.07
C GLY A 93 18.44 -8.66 -14.78
N TYR A 94 17.87 -9.10 -13.67
CA TYR A 94 18.04 -8.51 -12.34
C TYR A 94 18.50 -9.56 -11.33
N THR A 95 19.43 -9.18 -10.44
CA THR A 95 19.60 -9.90 -9.18
C THR A 95 18.52 -9.47 -8.22
N VAL A 96 18.12 -10.38 -7.32
CA VAL A 96 17.06 -10.14 -6.35
C VAL A 96 17.57 -10.46 -4.95
N VAL A 97 17.35 -9.55 -4.01
CA VAL A 97 17.56 -9.79 -2.58
C VAL A 97 16.21 -9.69 -1.88
N ILE A 98 15.76 -10.80 -1.31
CA ILE A 98 14.48 -10.90 -0.60
C ILE A 98 14.72 -10.71 0.89
N GLY A 99 13.80 -9.99 1.54
CA GLY A 99 13.80 -9.75 2.98
C GLY A 99 12.38 -9.42 3.45
N GLY A 100 12.29 -8.65 4.53
CA GLY A 100 11.00 -8.20 5.03
C GLY A 100 11.11 -7.19 6.17
N VAL A 101 9.95 -6.72 6.61
CA VAL A 101 9.78 -5.76 7.71
C VAL A 101 8.65 -6.24 8.63
N GLY A 102 8.78 -5.95 9.92
CA GLY A 102 7.77 -6.26 10.93
C GLY A 102 7.87 -7.69 11.48
N ARG A 103 9.01 -8.02 12.09
CA ARG A 103 9.08 -9.19 12.99
C ARG A 103 8.42 -8.83 14.31
N SER A 104 7.77 -9.81 14.93
CA SER A 104 7.26 -9.61 16.28
C SER A 104 8.39 -9.51 17.29
N VAL A 105 8.21 -8.67 18.30
CA VAL A 105 9.05 -8.64 19.51
C VAL A 105 8.54 -9.65 20.53
N GLU A 106 7.21 -9.82 20.60
CA GLU A 106 6.57 -10.80 21.46
C GLU A 106 6.60 -12.19 20.80
N PRO A 107 6.93 -13.25 21.55
CA PRO A 107 6.84 -14.62 21.04
C PRO A 107 5.43 -14.93 20.51
N ASP A 108 5.35 -15.68 19.41
CA ASP A 108 4.10 -16.29 18.99
C ASP A 108 3.64 -17.27 20.09
N PRO A 109 2.39 -17.20 20.57
CA PRO A 109 1.89 -18.10 21.61
C PRO A 109 2.01 -19.60 21.28
N TRP A 110 2.19 -19.93 19.99
CA TRP A 110 2.32 -21.29 19.49
C TRP A 110 3.73 -21.60 18.94
N GLY A 111 4.71 -20.74 19.21
CA GLY A 111 6.12 -20.99 18.89
C GLY A 111 6.47 -20.95 17.39
N ARG A 112 5.68 -20.26 16.57
CA ARG A 112 5.85 -20.25 15.10
C ARG A 112 6.71 -19.10 14.56
N ASP A 113 7.33 -18.27 15.41
CA ASP A 113 8.01 -17.03 15.01
C ASP A 113 8.98 -17.19 13.82
N LYS A 114 9.79 -18.26 13.83
CA LYS A 114 10.74 -18.54 12.74
C LYS A 114 10.05 -18.85 11.41
N ALA A 115 8.92 -19.56 11.44
CA ALA A 115 8.15 -19.93 10.25
C ALA A 115 7.32 -18.75 9.72
N LEU A 116 6.80 -17.89 10.60
CA LEU A 116 5.99 -16.73 10.22
C LEU A 116 6.80 -15.63 9.51
N GLY A 117 8.07 -15.48 9.90
CA GLY A 117 8.98 -14.52 9.27
C GLY A 117 8.56 -13.06 9.50
N PHE A 118 8.41 -12.31 8.41
CA PHE A 118 8.09 -10.87 8.43
C PHE A 118 6.62 -10.60 8.07
N ALA A 119 6.01 -9.59 8.70
CA ALA A 119 4.64 -9.15 8.37
C ALA A 119 4.49 -8.64 6.95
N SER A 120 5.52 -7.96 6.44
CA SER A 120 5.63 -7.48 5.06
C SER A 120 6.87 -8.07 4.41
N GLN A 121 6.71 -8.65 3.23
CA GLN A 121 7.81 -9.16 2.43
C GLN A 121 8.37 -8.04 1.56
N THR A 122 9.68 -8.02 1.37
CA THR A 122 10.35 -7.04 0.51
C THR A 122 11.30 -7.73 -0.45
N ALA A 123 11.44 -7.19 -1.66
CA ALA A 123 12.45 -7.64 -2.61
C ALA A 123 13.11 -6.45 -3.30
N LEU A 124 14.44 -6.44 -3.29
CA LEU A 124 15.27 -5.46 -3.99
C LEU A 124 15.84 -6.11 -5.25
N PHE A 125 15.40 -5.60 -6.39
CA PHE A 125 15.91 -5.94 -7.70
C PHE A 125 17.06 -4.98 -8.07
N ARG A 126 18.22 -5.51 -8.47
CA ARG A 126 19.35 -4.75 -9.02
C ARG A 126 19.65 -5.21 -10.43
N ARG A 127 19.66 -4.28 -11.39
CA ARG A 127 19.87 -4.60 -12.81
C ARG A 127 21.28 -5.17 -13.03
N ILE A 128 21.37 -6.32 -13.69
CA ILE A 128 22.62 -6.97 -14.12
C ILE A 128 22.93 -6.37 -15.50
N ASN A 129 23.90 -5.45 -15.57
CA ASN A 129 24.41 -4.82 -16.80
C ASN A 129 23.49 -3.78 -17.50
N PRO A 130 23.92 -2.52 -17.65
CA PRO A 130 23.16 -1.47 -18.36
C PRO A 130 23.06 -1.66 -19.88
N THR A 131 23.97 -2.43 -20.48
CA THR A 131 24.30 -2.35 -21.92
C THR A 131 23.58 -3.37 -22.79
N GLU A 132 22.99 -4.41 -22.22
CA GLU A 132 22.21 -5.39 -22.99
C GLU A 132 20.78 -4.89 -23.16
N GLN A 133 20.42 -4.57 -24.41
CA GLN A 133 19.04 -4.40 -24.82
C GLN A 133 18.35 -5.76 -24.80
N MET A 134 17.34 -5.93 -23.94
CA MET A 134 16.45 -7.07 -24.05
C MET A 134 15.56 -6.88 -25.29
N SER A 135 15.66 -7.80 -26.24
CA SER A 135 14.93 -7.78 -27.51
C SER A 135 13.45 -8.19 -27.42
N ASN A 136 12.97 -8.60 -26.24
CA ASN A 136 11.61 -9.11 -26.08
C ASN A 136 10.89 -8.40 -24.93
N VAL A 137 10.42 -7.17 -25.19
CA VAL A 137 9.22 -6.70 -24.51
C VAL A 137 8.07 -7.47 -25.16
N PRO A 138 7.33 -8.34 -24.45
CA PRO A 138 6.18 -9.00 -25.04
C PRO A 138 5.25 -7.95 -25.63
N ASP A 139 4.64 -8.27 -26.77
CA ASP A 139 3.64 -7.51 -27.53
C ASP A 139 2.35 -7.21 -26.73
N ALA A 140 2.40 -7.28 -25.39
CA ALA A 140 1.29 -7.04 -24.47
C ALA A 140 0.72 -5.63 -24.59
N MET A 141 1.49 -4.66 -25.08
CA MET A 141 0.99 -3.30 -25.35
C MET A 141 0.34 -3.14 -26.74
N SER A 142 0.52 -4.08 -27.67
CA SER A 142 0.13 -3.93 -29.07
C SER A 142 -1.33 -4.25 -29.37
N ARG A 143 -2.08 -4.82 -28.40
CA ARG A 143 -3.47 -5.26 -28.62
C ARG A 143 -4.53 -4.56 -27.78
N CYS A 144 -4.22 -3.47 -27.09
CA CYS A 144 -5.24 -2.77 -26.31
C CYS A 144 -5.64 -1.46 -27.00
N SER A 145 -6.70 -1.51 -27.81
CA SER A 145 -7.49 -0.29 -28.06
C SER A 145 -8.05 0.14 -26.71
N HIS A 146 -7.44 1.16 -26.09
CA HIS A 146 -7.89 1.64 -24.79
C HIS A 146 -9.30 2.22 -24.96
N LYS A 147 -10.30 1.57 -24.36
CA LYS A 147 -11.66 2.11 -24.29
C LYS A 147 -11.78 2.93 -23.02
N LEU A 148 -12.00 4.23 -23.16
CA LEU A 148 -12.29 5.12 -22.03
C LEU A 148 -13.48 4.54 -21.24
N ARG A 149 -13.23 4.13 -19.98
CA ARG A 149 -14.25 3.54 -19.09
C ARG A 149 -14.96 4.62 -18.28
N ALA A 150 -14.21 5.58 -17.77
CA ALA A 150 -14.72 6.70 -16.99
C ALA A 150 -13.72 7.85 -17.04
N THR A 151 -14.25 9.08 -16.99
CA THR A 151 -13.47 10.29 -16.72
C THR A 151 -13.92 10.82 -15.37
N HIS A 152 -13.00 10.88 -14.42
CA HIS A 152 -13.24 11.54 -13.15
C HIS A 152 -12.64 12.95 -13.22
N VAL A 153 -13.48 13.97 -13.13
CA VAL A 153 -13.04 15.36 -13.09
C VAL A 153 -13.12 15.83 -11.66
N HIS A 154 -11.96 16.02 -11.04
CA HIS A 154 -11.85 16.55 -9.68
C HIS A 154 -11.62 18.06 -9.76
N GLY A 155 -12.71 18.82 -9.79
CA GLY A 155 -12.63 20.28 -9.74
C GLY A 155 -12.00 20.75 -8.44
N ALA A 156 -11.27 21.88 -8.50
CA ALA A 156 -10.80 22.55 -7.30
C ALA A 156 -12.00 22.92 -6.41
N HIS A 157 -11.83 22.80 -5.10
CA HIS A 157 -12.88 23.24 -4.16
C HIS A 157 -13.16 24.74 -4.39
N PRO A 158 -14.41 25.24 -4.31
CA PRO A 158 -14.75 26.66 -4.54
C PRO A 158 -14.00 27.68 -3.67
N ARG A 159 -13.34 27.21 -2.61
CA ARG A 159 -12.57 28.01 -1.66
C ARG A 159 -11.07 28.03 -1.96
N ALA A 160 -10.60 27.18 -2.88
CA ALA A 160 -9.18 27.12 -3.23
C ALA A 160 -8.71 28.48 -3.77
N GLY A 161 -7.71 29.07 -3.13
CA GLY A 161 -7.19 30.40 -3.45
C GLY A 161 -8.02 31.58 -2.92
N TYR A 162 -9.09 31.32 -2.16
CA TYR A 162 -9.95 32.36 -1.58
C TYR A 162 -10.01 32.21 -0.06
N PRO A 163 -8.98 32.58 0.72
CA PRO A 163 -9.03 32.46 2.18
C PRO A 163 -10.09 33.35 2.82
N LEU A 164 -10.56 32.99 4.01
CA LEU A 164 -11.37 33.86 4.85
C LEU A 164 -10.48 34.97 5.43
N PRO A 165 -11.06 36.08 5.93
CA PRO A 165 -10.31 37.05 6.72
C PRO A 165 -9.64 36.38 7.92
N LEU A 166 -8.43 36.83 8.29
CA LEU A 166 -7.62 36.21 9.35
C LEU A 166 -8.39 36.04 10.66
N ALA A 167 -9.19 37.03 11.08
CA ALA A 167 -10.01 36.94 12.30
C ALA A 167 -11.03 35.78 12.26
N ARG A 168 -11.56 35.46 11.07
CA ARG A 168 -12.46 34.33 10.87
C ARG A 168 -11.70 33.01 10.83
N ILE A 169 -10.49 32.99 10.27
CA ILE A 169 -9.60 31.82 10.32
C ILE A 169 -9.24 31.51 11.78
N ALA A 170 -8.82 32.51 12.56
CA ALA A 170 -8.51 32.38 13.98
C ALA A 170 -9.69 31.82 14.78
N THR A 171 -10.91 32.28 14.49
CA THR A 171 -12.14 31.72 15.07
C THR A 171 -12.30 30.23 14.73
N VAL A 172 -12.14 29.85 13.45
CA VAL A 172 -12.24 28.44 13.03
C VAL A 172 -11.16 27.57 13.67
N VAL A 173 -9.96 28.10 13.88
CA VAL A 173 -8.86 27.41 14.57
C VAL A 173 -9.20 27.20 16.04
N ARG A 174 -9.66 28.25 16.74
CA ARG A 174 -10.09 28.14 18.14
C ARG A 174 -11.21 27.11 18.29
N ASP A 175 -12.25 27.19 17.46
CA ASP A 175 -13.36 26.23 17.47
C ASP A 175 -12.89 24.80 17.10
N ALA A 176 -11.74 24.67 16.43
CA ALA A 176 -11.11 23.36 16.17
C ALA A 176 -10.38 22.80 17.38
N MET A 177 -9.61 23.64 18.07
CA MET A 177 -8.91 23.27 19.31
C MET A 177 -9.90 22.94 20.44
N GLU A 178 -10.93 23.77 20.61
CA GLU A 178 -12.00 23.55 21.60
C GLU A 178 -12.73 22.22 21.37
N SER A 179 -12.93 21.82 20.10
CA SER A 179 -13.64 20.56 19.81
C SER A 179 -12.88 19.29 20.18
N VAL A 180 -11.58 19.40 20.46
CA VAL A 180 -10.74 18.32 20.95
C VAL A 180 -10.23 18.57 22.37
N GLU A 181 -10.69 19.65 23.01
CA GLU A 181 -10.31 20.05 24.38
C GLU A 181 -8.79 20.21 24.59
N GLU A 182 -8.06 20.58 23.52
CA GLU A 182 -6.60 20.81 23.56
C GLU A 182 -6.30 22.31 23.60
N ASP A 183 -5.35 22.70 24.46
CA ASP A 183 -4.88 24.09 24.59
C ASP A 183 -3.69 24.42 23.65
N SER A 184 -3.08 23.39 23.07
CA SER A 184 -1.94 23.49 22.18
C SER A 184 -1.98 22.37 21.13
N MET A 185 -1.72 22.71 19.87
CA MET A 185 -1.73 21.74 18.77
C MET A 185 -0.65 22.09 17.76
N ARG A 186 -0.12 21.08 17.07
CA ARG A 186 0.81 21.32 15.97
C ARG A 186 0.07 21.87 14.75
N ILE A 187 0.75 22.70 13.96
CA ILE A 187 0.19 23.26 12.72
C ILE A 187 -0.29 22.17 11.76
N ASP A 188 0.41 21.04 11.65
CA ASP A 188 -0.01 19.93 10.79
C ASP A 188 -1.25 19.19 11.30
N GLU A 189 -1.49 19.18 12.60
CA GLU A 189 -2.71 18.62 13.21
C GLU A 189 -3.90 19.54 12.96
N LEU A 190 -3.72 20.86 13.17
CA LEU A 190 -4.72 21.87 12.83
C LEU A 190 -5.08 21.86 11.34
N TRP A 191 -4.09 21.70 10.45
CA TRP A 191 -4.31 21.70 9.00
C TRP A 191 -5.18 20.51 8.51
N ARG A 192 -5.13 19.37 9.23
CA ARG A 192 -5.93 18.18 8.92
C ARG A 192 -7.42 18.38 9.16
N PHE A 193 -7.82 19.35 10.00
CA PHE A 193 -9.22 19.71 10.10
C PHE A 193 -9.68 20.34 8.78
N ARG A 194 -10.58 19.65 8.08
CA ARG A 194 -11.11 20.10 6.78
C ARG A 194 -11.68 21.53 6.86
N ARG A 195 -12.30 21.93 7.97
CA ARG A 195 -12.79 23.30 8.18
C ARG A 195 -11.66 24.35 8.21
N VAL A 196 -10.51 24.02 8.81
CA VAL A 196 -9.36 24.93 8.93
C VAL A 196 -8.70 25.13 7.56
N SER A 197 -8.36 24.04 6.87
CA SER A 197 -7.75 24.12 5.52
C SER A 197 -8.67 24.80 4.50
N LEU A 198 -10.00 24.61 4.59
CA LEU A 198 -10.98 25.33 3.78
C LEU A 198 -11.13 26.82 4.14
N ALA A 199 -11.07 27.16 5.43
CA ALA A 199 -11.07 28.55 5.87
C ALA A 199 -9.85 29.28 5.33
N CYS A 200 -8.69 28.62 5.30
CA CYS A 200 -7.44 29.14 4.75
C CYS A 200 -7.37 29.12 3.22
N GLY A 201 -8.41 28.67 2.53
CA GLY A 201 -8.43 28.57 1.07
C GLY A 201 -7.37 27.63 0.48
N GLY A 202 -6.87 26.70 1.29
CA GLY A 202 -5.78 25.79 0.91
C GLY A 202 -4.36 26.37 1.01
N TRP A 203 -4.18 27.60 1.52
CA TRP A 203 -2.87 28.20 1.76
C TRP A 203 -2.47 28.11 3.23
N VAL A 204 -1.44 27.32 3.54
CA VAL A 204 -1.01 27.08 4.94
C VAL A 204 -0.46 28.35 5.58
N GLU A 205 0.05 29.26 4.77
CA GLU A 205 0.52 30.59 5.16
C GLU A 205 -0.60 31.42 5.81
N MET A 206 -1.85 31.22 5.37
CA MET A 206 -3.01 31.90 5.96
C MET A 206 -3.39 31.34 7.34
N LEU A 207 -3.08 30.06 7.60
CA LEU A 207 -3.19 29.49 8.95
C LEU A 207 -2.12 30.14 9.84
N LEU A 208 -0.86 30.13 9.40
CA LEU A 208 0.27 30.70 10.14
C LEU A 208 0.11 32.20 10.45
N ALA A 209 -0.54 32.95 9.56
CA ALA A 209 -0.82 34.36 9.76
C ALA A 209 -2.02 34.63 10.69
N ALA A 210 -2.86 33.63 10.94
CA ALA A 210 -4.08 33.75 11.74
C ALA A 210 -3.93 33.24 13.18
N VAL A 211 -2.90 32.46 13.47
CA VAL A 211 -2.52 31.99 14.82
C VAL A 211 -1.41 32.85 15.39
#